data_AF-A0A355BDP1-F1
#
_entry.id   AF-A0A355BDP1-F1
#
_cell.length_a   1.000
_cell.length_b   1.000
_cell.length_c   1.000
_cell.angle_alpha   90.00
_cell.angle_beta   90.00
_cell.angle_gamma   90.00
#
_symmetry.space_group_name_H-M   'P 1'
#
loop_
_entity.id
_entity.type
_entity.pdbx_description
1 polymer ?
#
loop_
_entity_poly.entity_id
_entity_poly.type
_entity_poly.pdbx_seq_one_letter_code
_entity_poly.pdbx_strand_id
1 'polypeptide(L)'
;MATIGKYGKVIFSDDDIQFLKDNFKQMTNKQIAVALQLKPTIVRMKAYEMGLQRMNLESWPHDAVLFLKENYHKIGNQELCRIFDEKFPKNKKWTSKHIQKKMHYLNLKRNKLNLFLIKEKNRDNGSFGKRNLKNNPPVPKVYFYVNEKTRVEIRPGQSTEQLKQKYSEKTK
;
A
#
# COMPACT_ATOMS: atom_id res chain seq x y z
N MET A 1 -28.95 27.47 2.17
CA MET A 1 -27.64 27.75 1.55
C MET A 1 -26.61 27.84 2.65
N ALA A 2 -25.59 27.01 2.54
CA ALA A 2 -24.61 26.84 3.61
C ALA A 2 -23.87 28.15 3.91
N THR A 3 -23.79 28.51 5.18
CA THR A 3 -23.16 29.76 5.62
C THR A 3 -21.80 29.48 6.24
N ILE A 4 -20.86 30.41 6.03
CA ILE A 4 -19.54 30.35 6.66
C ILE A 4 -19.66 31.02 8.03
N GLY A 5 -19.63 30.21 9.08
CA GLY A 5 -19.64 30.65 10.47
C GLY A 5 -18.27 31.12 10.96
N LYS A 6 -18.20 31.41 12.27
CA LYS A 6 -16.97 31.85 12.94
C LYS A 6 -15.83 30.84 12.72
N TYR A 7 -14.62 31.35 12.46
CA TYR A 7 -13.42 30.56 12.15
C TYR A 7 -13.48 29.75 10.83
N GLY A 8 -14.37 30.10 9.90
CA GLY A 8 -14.46 29.42 8.61
C GLY A 8 -15.17 28.07 8.66
N LYS A 9 -15.86 27.76 9.76
CA LYS A 9 -16.66 26.54 9.90
C LYS A 9 -17.94 26.70 9.09
N VAL A 10 -18.17 25.81 8.13
CA VAL A 10 -19.40 25.80 7.32
C VAL A 10 -20.54 25.20 8.13
N ILE A 11 -21.66 25.92 8.20
CA ILE A 11 -22.92 25.48 8.80
C ILE A 11 -23.84 25.08 7.64
N PHE A 12 -24.32 23.84 7.66
CA PHE A 12 -25.26 23.31 6.67
C PHE A 12 -26.68 23.53 7.17
N SER A 13 -27.56 24.08 6.32
CA SER A 13 -29.00 24.07 6.60
C SER A 13 -29.61 22.70 6.31
N ASP A 14 -30.81 22.45 6.81
CA ASP A 14 -31.53 21.19 6.55
C ASP A 14 -31.78 20.98 5.05
N ASP A 15 -32.09 22.04 4.31
CA ASP A 15 -32.22 21.99 2.85
C ASP A 15 -30.93 21.56 2.16
N ASP A 16 -29.77 22.05 2.62
CA ASP A 16 -28.47 21.69 2.03
C ASP A 16 -28.17 20.19 2.31
N ILE A 17 -28.53 19.70 3.50
CA ILE A 17 -28.39 18.30 3.88
C ILE A 17 -29.31 17.41 3.03
N GLN A 18 -30.55 17.83 2.83
CA GLN A 18 -31.52 17.09 2.03
C GLN A 18 -31.10 17.04 0.56
N PHE A 19 -30.69 18.19 0.00
CA PHE A 19 -30.11 18.28 -1.34
C PHE A 19 -28.92 17.34 -1.51
N LEU A 20 -28.02 17.28 -0.52
CA LEU A 20 -26.86 16.39 -0.56
C LEU A 20 -27.31 14.92 -0.57
N LYS A 21 -28.25 14.50 0.29
CA LYS A 21 -28.77 13.12 0.35
C LYS A 21 -29.37 12.68 -0.98
N ASP A 22 -30.25 13.51 -1.54
CA ASP A 22 -31.01 13.18 -2.75
C ASP A 22 -30.09 13.05 -3.97
N ASN A 23 -29.07 13.90 -4.05
CA ASN A 23 -28.17 13.97 -5.20
C ASN A 23 -26.89 13.15 -5.04
N PHE A 24 -26.58 12.60 -3.86
CA PHE A 24 -25.28 11.96 -3.59
C PHE A 24 -24.94 10.80 -4.54
N LYS A 25 -25.95 10.02 -4.93
CA LYS A 25 -25.79 8.87 -5.83
C LYS A 25 -25.64 9.27 -7.30
N GLN A 26 -26.22 10.41 -7.70
CA GLN A 26 -26.31 10.84 -9.10
C GLN A 26 -25.21 11.86 -9.47
N MET A 27 -24.91 12.79 -8.58
CA MET A 27 -23.91 13.84 -8.77
C MET A 27 -22.60 13.48 -8.10
N THR A 28 -21.48 13.94 -8.65
CA THR A 28 -20.15 13.86 -8.01
C THR A 28 -20.03 14.90 -6.89
N ASN A 29 -19.09 14.69 -5.94
CA ASN A 29 -18.84 15.68 -4.87
C ASN A 29 -18.42 17.05 -5.41
N LYS A 30 -17.82 17.12 -6.60
CA LYS A 30 -17.47 18.40 -7.24
C LYS A 30 -18.73 19.14 -7.72
N GLN A 31 -19.67 18.44 -8.36
CA GLN A 31 -20.90 19.05 -8.83
C GLN A 31 -21.79 19.51 -7.67
N ILE A 32 -21.92 18.70 -6.62
CA ILE A 32 -22.65 19.09 -5.40
C ILE A 32 -22.00 20.30 -4.75
N ALA A 33 -20.66 20.33 -4.70
CA ALA A 33 -19.93 21.48 -4.16
C ALA A 33 -20.13 22.75 -4.98
N VAL A 34 -20.18 22.66 -6.31
CA VAL A 34 -20.51 23.80 -7.17
C VAL A 34 -21.93 24.30 -6.90
N ALA A 35 -22.91 23.40 -6.81
CA ALA A 35 -24.31 23.75 -6.54
C ALA A 35 -24.50 24.44 -5.17
N LEU A 36 -23.76 24.00 -4.14
CA LEU A 36 -23.79 24.58 -2.81
C LEU A 36 -22.79 25.73 -2.60
N GLN A 37 -22.01 26.09 -3.62
CA GLN A 37 -20.92 27.09 -3.55
C GLN A 37 -19.88 26.79 -2.45
N LEU A 38 -19.56 25.50 -2.25
CA LEU A 38 -18.62 25.02 -1.24
C LEU A 38 -17.36 24.40 -1.87
N LYS A 39 -16.35 24.15 -1.02
CA LYS A 39 -15.19 23.34 -1.43
C LYS A 39 -15.59 21.85 -1.47
N PRO A 40 -15.15 21.07 -2.48
CA PRO A 40 -15.46 19.64 -2.59
C PRO A 40 -15.04 18.80 -1.37
N THR A 41 -13.97 19.21 -0.68
CA THR A 41 -13.52 18.59 0.57
C THR A 41 -14.54 18.72 1.69
N ILE A 42 -15.22 19.85 1.81
CA ILE A 42 -16.24 20.10 2.85
C ILE A 42 -17.45 19.20 2.60
N VAL A 43 -17.95 19.17 1.36
CA VAL A 43 -19.04 18.28 0.95
C VAL A 43 -18.69 16.82 1.22
N ARG A 44 -17.46 16.39 0.90
CA ARG A 44 -17.00 15.03 1.18
C ARG A 44 -16.99 14.71 2.66
N MET A 45 -16.47 15.60 3.51
CA MET A 45 -16.45 15.40 4.96
C MET A 45 -17.88 15.30 5.50
N LYS A 46 -18.76 16.21 5.07
CA LYS A 46 -20.16 16.19 5.51
C LYS A 46 -20.88 14.91 5.07
N ALA A 47 -20.66 14.45 3.85
CA ALA A 47 -21.19 13.17 3.39
C ALA A 47 -20.70 12.01 4.27
N TYR A 48 -19.41 11.97 4.63
CA TYR A 48 -18.87 10.94 5.52
C TYR A 48 -19.45 10.99 6.94
N GLU A 49 -19.65 12.18 7.52
CA GLU A 49 -20.33 12.35 8.80
C GLU A 49 -21.74 11.76 8.80
N MET A 50 -22.43 11.83 7.66
CA MET A 50 -23.78 11.30 7.47
C MET A 50 -23.80 9.83 7.03
N GLY A 51 -22.65 9.16 6.98
CA GLY A 51 -22.56 7.77 6.53
C GLY A 51 -22.75 7.58 5.02
N LEU A 52 -22.77 8.66 4.23
CA LEU A 52 -22.90 8.58 2.78
C LEU A 52 -21.55 8.24 2.14
N GLN A 53 -21.42 7.00 1.68
CA GLN A 53 -20.22 6.50 1.02
C GLN A 53 -20.58 5.90 -0.34
N ARG A 54 -19.83 6.26 -1.39
CA ARG A 54 -19.99 5.66 -2.73
C ARG A 54 -19.19 4.37 -2.91
N MET A 55 -18.19 4.15 -2.07
CA MET A 55 -17.31 3.00 -2.14
C MET A 55 -17.23 2.36 -0.76
N ASN A 56 -17.55 1.07 -0.70
CA ASN A 56 -17.26 0.25 0.48
C ASN A 56 -15.79 -0.15 0.40
N LEU A 57 -14.96 0.44 1.25
CA LEU A 57 -13.56 0.02 1.37
C LEU A 57 -13.51 -1.24 2.22
N GLU A 58 -13.23 -2.37 1.57
CA GLU A 58 -12.94 -3.61 2.28
C GLU A 58 -11.65 -3.48 3.09
N SER A 59 -11.76 -3.81 4.38
CA SER A 59 -10.58 -3.88 5.25
C SER A 59 -9.69 -5.05 4.85
N TRP A 60 -8.40 -4.94 5.18
CA TRP A 60 -7.49 -6.06 5.00
C TRP A 60 -7.70 -7.06 6.15
N PRO A 61 -7.96 -8.34 5.87
CA PRO A 61 -7.99 -9.37 6.90
C PRO A 61 -6.68 -9.41 7.67
N HIS A 62 -6.73 -9.71 8.96
CA HIS A 62 -5.54 -9.75 9.81
C HIS A 62 -4.50 -10.75 9.28
N ASP A 63 -4.95 -11.95 8.92
CA ASP A 63 -4.09 -13.02 8.38
C ASP A 63 -3.44 -12.64 7.06
N ALA A 64 -4.14 -11.89 6.21
CA ALA A 64 -3.60 -11.37 4.97
C ALA A 64 -2.45 -10.38 5.22
N VAL A 65 -2.54 -9.59 6.29
CA VAL A 65 -1.46 -8.68 6.72
C VAL A 65 -0.27 -9.45 7.27
N LEU A 66 -0.49 -10.47 8.10
CA LEU A 66 0.59 -11.33 8.61
C LEU A 66 1.32 -12.04 7.48
N PHE A 67 0.57 -12.67 6.58
CA PHE A 67 1.13 -13.33 5.40
C PHE A 67 1.96 -12.37 4.54
N LEU A 68 1.50 -11.13 4.36
CA LEU A 68 2.26 -10.11 3.63
C LEU A 68 3.60 -9.79 4.33
N LYS A 69 3.59 -9.59 5.65
CA LYS A 69 4.80 -9.28 6.44
C LYS A 69 5.84 -10.39 6.35
N GLU A 70 5.40 -11.65 6.36
CA GLU A 70 6.28 -12.80 6.28
C GLU A 70 6.85 -13.02 4.88
N ASN A 71 6.08 -12.72 3.83
CA ASN A 71 6.41 -13.16 2.47
C ASN A 71 6.83 -12.05 1.50
N TYR A 72 6.65 -10.76 1.85
CA TYR A 72 6.89 -9.66 0.90
C TYR A 72 8.31 -9.66 0.31
N HIS A 73 9.32 -10.12 1.07
CA HIS A 73 10.71 -10.13 0.64
C HIS A 73 11.04 -11.27 -0.33
N LYS A 74 10.22 -12.32 -0.38
CA LYS A 74 10.42 -13.52 -1.22
C LYS A 74 9.54 -13.54 -2.46
N ILE A 75 8.31 -13.00 -2.35
CA ILE A 75 7.28 -13.12 -3.37
C ILE A 75 7.05 -11.78 -4.07
N GLY A 76 6.95 -11.80 -5.39
CA GLY A 76 6.65 -10.62 -6.21
C GLY A 76 5.20 -10.14 -6.06
N ASN A 77 4.93 -8.87 -6.35
CA ASN A 77 3.59 -8.29 -6.16
C ASN A 77 2.50 -8.97 -7.00
N GLN A 78 2.81 -9.39 -8.22
CA GLN A 78 1.83 -10.08 -9.08
C GLN A 78 1.49 -11.47 -8.54
N GLU A 79 2.51 -12.22 -8.10
CA GLU A 79 2.33 -13.54 -7.49
C GLU A 79 1.58 -13.42 -6.15
N LEU A 80 1.91 -12.42 -5.32
CA LEU A 80 1.13 -12.09 -4.12
C LEU A 80 -0.34 -11.81 -4.45
N CYS A 81 -0.65 -11.10 -5.53
CA CYS A 81 -2.05 -10.88 -5.91
C CYS A 81 -2.79 -12.18 -6.20
N ARG A 82 -2.18 -13.11 -6.96
CA ARG A 82 -2.80 -14.42 -7.25
C ARG A 82 -3.05 -15.21 -5.97
N ILE A 83 -2.05 -15.28 -5.09
CA ILE A 83 -2.17 -15.96 -3.79
C ILE A 83 -3.26 -15.31 -2.93
N PHE A 84 -3.38 -13.98 -2.96
CA PHE A 84 -4.38 -13.26 -2.18
C PHE A 84 -5.78 -13.42 -2.75
N ASP A 85 -5.95 -13.47 -4.07
CA ASP A 85 -7.24 -13.76 -4.71
C ASP A 85 -7.76 -15.15 -4.31
N GLU A 86 -6.86 -16.12 -4.11
CA GLU A 86 -7.20 -17.49 -3.68
C GLU A 86 -7.41 -17.60 -2.17
N LYS A 87 -6.47 -17.12 -1.35
CA LYS A 87 -6.49 -17.28 0.11
C LYS A 87 -7.37 -16.27 0.85
N PHE A 88 -7.52 -15.07 0.29
CA PHE A 88 -8.21 -13.95 0.93
C PHE A 88 -9.17 -13.28 -0.07
N PRO A 89 -10.15 -14.03 -0.60
CA PRO A 89 -11.04 -13.54 -1.64
C PRO A 89 -11.81 -12.31 -1.16
N LYS A 90 -12.04 -11.39 -2.09
CA LYS A 90 -12.74 -10.13 -1.84
C LYS A 90 -13.55 -9.72 -3.07
N ASN A 91 -14.51 -8.81 -2.92
CA ASN A 91 -15.43 -8.49 -4.02
C ASN A 91 -14.69 -7.90 -5.23
N LYS A 92 -13.71 -7.03 -4.98
CA LYS A 92 -12.85 -6.48 -6.04
C LYS A 92 -11.49 -7.16 -6.01
N LYS A 93 -11.06 -7.86 -7.07
CA LYS A 93 -9.77 -8.56 -7.17
C LYS A 93 -8.56 -7.78 -6.61
N TRP A 94 -7.60 -8.52 -6.05
CA TRP A 94 -6.32 -7.98 -5.61
C TRP A 94 -5.53 -7.48 -6.83
N THR A 95 -4.86 -6.34 -6.65
CA THR A 95 -4.03 -5.74 -7.71
C THR A 95 -2.65 -5.44 -7.13
N SER A 96 -1.63 -5.41 -7.97
CA SER A 96 -0.27 -5.14 -7.48
C SER A 96 -0.17 -3.77 -6.80
N LYS A 97 -1.03 -2.81 -7.19
CA LYS A 97 -1.16 -1.50 -6.54
C LYS A 97 -1.73 -1.60 -5.13
N HIS A 98 -2.69 -2.51 -4.88
CA HIS A 98 -3.19 -2.78 -3.53
C HIS A 98 -2.07 -3.29 -2.63
N ILE A 99 -1.32 -4.31 -3.09
CA ILE A 99 -0.18 -4.87 -2.36
C ILE A 99 0.87 -3.80 -2.07
N GLN A 100 1.29 -3.05 -3.09
CA GLN A 100 2.29 -1.98 -2.95
C GLN A 100 1.84 -0.90 -1.95
N LYS A 101 0.59 -0.45 -2.02
CA LYS A 101 0.04 0.56 -1.10
C LYS A 101 0.03 0.06 0.34
N LYS A 102 -0.35 -1.21 0.56
CA LYS A 102 -0.33 -1.80 1.91
C LYS A 102 1.08 -2.00 2.43
N MET A 103 2.03 -2.45 1.60
CA MET A 103 3.44 -2.51 1.96
C MET A 103 3.97 -1.14 2.39
N HIS A 104 3.61 -0.06 1.68
CA HIS A 104 3.98 1.30 2.05
C HIS A 104 3.42 1.70 3.43
N TYR A 105 2.14 1.44 3.69
CA TYR A 105 1.53 1.70 5.00
C TYR A 105 2.14 0.91 6.15
N LEU A 106 2.67 -0.28 5.87
CA LEU A 106 3.37 -1.11 6.84
C LEU A 106 4.89 -0.85 6.87
N ASN A 107 5.38 0.13 6.12
CA ASN A 107 6.80 0.44 5.93
C ASN A 107 7.66 -0.77 5.49
N LEU A 108 7.09 -1.70 4.73
CA LEU A 108 7.78 -2.89 4.22
C LEU A 108 8.58 -2.54 2.96
N LYS A 109 9.91 -2.48 3.07
CA LYS A 109 10.82 -2.13 1.97
C LYS A 109 11.63 -3.35 1.53
N ARG A 110 11.62 -3.65 0.23
CA ARG A 110 12.50 -4.68 -0.35
C ARG A 110 13.90 -4.10 -0.57
N ASN A 111 14.93 -4.85 -0.19
CA ASN A 111 16.30 -4.52 -0.58
C ASN A 111 16.56 -4.91 -2.05
N LYS A 112 17.70 -4.49 -2.60
CA LYS A 112 18.08 -4.79 -4.00
C LYS A 112 18.21 -6.29 -4.27
N LEU A 113 18.66 -7.06 -3.28
CA LEU A 113 18.82 -8.50 -3.40
C LEU A 113 17.48 -9.24 -3.50
N ASN A 114 16.50 -8.88 -2.68
CA ASN A 114 15.14 -9.41 -2.71
C ASN A 114 14.50 -9.15 -4.08
N LEU A 115 14.63 -7.91 -4.58
CA LEU A 115 14.13 -7.55 -5.91
C LEU A 115 14.81 -8.37 -7.01
N PHE A 116 16.11 -8.60 -6.89
CA PHE A 116 16.87 -9.44 -7.82
C PHE A 116 16.37 -10.89 -7.80
N LEU A 117 16.26 -11.51 -6.62
CA LEU A 117 15.81 -12.89 -6.46
C LEU A 117 14.38 -13.10 -6.97
N ILE A 118 13.46 -12.17 -6.65
CA ILE A 118 12.10 -12.19 -7.18
C ILE A 118 12.12 -12.12 -8.71
N LYS A 119 12.99 -11.28 -9.29
CA LYS A 119 13.11 -11.12 -10.74
C LYS A 119 13.66 -12.38 -11.41
N GLU A 120 14.67 -13.02 -10.83
CA GLU A 120 15.20 -14.30 -11.33
C GLU A 120 14.11 -15.39 -11.29
N LYS A 121 13.44 -15.57 -10.15
CA LYS A 121 12.34 -16.53 -10.01
C LYS A 121 11.24 -16.31 -11.06
N ASN A 122 10.85 -15.05 -11.30
CA ASN A 122 9.82 -14.77 -12.29
C ASN A 122 10.29 -15.03 -13.73
N ARG A 123 11.60 -14.99 -14.03
CA ARG A 123 12.13 -15.43 -15.33
C ARG A 123 12.10 -16.95 -15.46
N ASP A 124 12.48 -17.67 -14.40
CA ASP A 124 12.46 -19.13 -14.38
C ASP A 124 11.03 -19.65 -14.60
N ASN A 125 10.04 -18.96 -14.05
CA ASN A 125 8.61 -19.23 -14.27
C ASN A 125 8.06 -18.67 -15.60
N GLY A 126 8.90 -18.17 -16.50
CA GLY A 126 8.52 -17.64 -17.81
C GLY A 126 7.69 -16.35 -17.81
N SER A 127 7.46 -15.74 -16.64
CA SER A 127 6.68 -14.49 -16.51
C SER A 127 7.45 -13.25 -16.97
N PHE A 128 8.78 -13.33 -16.97
CA PHE A 128 9.65 -12.41 -17.69
C PHE A 128 10.29 -13.18 -18.84
N GLY A 129 10.38 -12.55 -20.02
CA GLY A 129 11.06 -13.14 -21.17
C GLY A 129 12.52 -13.53 -20.88
N LYS A 130 13.17 -14.14 -21.88
CA LYS A 130 14.53 -14.70 -21.75
C LYS A 130 15.53 -13.71 -21.13
N ARG A 131 16.48 -14.24 -20.36
CA ARG A 131 17.55 -13.47 -19.73
C ARG A 131 18.40 -12.77 -20.80
N ASN A 132 18.23 -11.46 -20.95
CA ASN A 132 19.18 -10.65 -21.72
C ASN A 132 20.39 -10.32 -20.84
N LEU A 133 21.54 -10.94 -21.10
CA LEU A 133 22.79 -10.74 -20.36
C LEU A 133 23.27 -9.28 -20.38
N LYS A 134 23.00 -8.54 -21.47
CA LYS A 134 23.38 -7.11 -21.58
C LYS A 134 22.56 -6.21 -20.64
N ASN A 135 21.32 -6.58 -20.36
CA ASN A 135 20.38 -5.77 -19.57
C ASN A 135 20.18 -6.28 -18.14
N ASN A 136 20.81 -7.41 -17.77
CA ASN A 136 20.63 -8.03 -16.48
C ASN A 136 21.90 -7.91 -15.65
N PRO A 137 21.91 -6.98 -14.67
CA PRO A 137 23.08 -6.78 -13.83
C PRO A 137 23.41 -8.04 -13.02
N PRO A 138 24.67 -8.20 -12.58
CA PRO A 138 25.06 -9.28 -11.67
C PRO A 138 24.29 -9.20 -10.34
N VAL A 139 24.33 -10.28 -9.56
CA VAL A 139 23.71 -10.33 -8.23
C VAL A 139 24.23 -9.13 -7.41
N PRO A 140 23.34 -8.24 -6.92
CA PRO A 140 23.78 -7.07 -6.18
C PRO A 140 24.33 -7.50 -4.82
N LYS A 141 25.58 -7.16 -4.53
CA LYS A 141 26.14 -7.31 -3.18
C LYS A 141 25.51 -6.27 -2.26
N VAL A 142 24.95 -6.71 -1.15
CA VAL A 142 24.38 -5.84 -0.12
C VAL A 142 25.16 -6.05 1.15
N TYR A 143 25.53 -4.98 1.83
CA TYR A 143 26.34 -5.04 3.04
C TYR A 143 25.56 -4.47 4.23
N PHE A 144 25.76 -5.03 5.41
CA PHE A 144 25.36 -4.46 6.69
C PHE A 144 26.61 -4.11 7.49
N TYR A 145 26.61 -2.95 8.13
CA TYR A 145 27.72 -2.51 8.98
C TYR A 145 27.48 -2.99 10.40
N VAL A 146 28.44 -3.77 10.94
CA VAL A 146 28.45 -4.21 12.34
C VAL A 146 28.95 -3.06 13.23
N ASN A 147 30.01 -2.39 12.78
CA ASN A 147 30.61 -1.20 13.37
C ASN A 147 31.18 -0.33 12.24
N GLU A 148 31.83 0.79 12.58
CA GLU A 148 32.37 1.76 11.60
C GLU A 148 33.37 1.15 10.62
N LYS A 149 34.09 0.10 11.02
CA LYS A 149 35.18 -0.51 10.23
C LYS A 149 34.78 -1.84 9.57
N THR A 150 33.74 -2.50 10.07
CA THR A 150 33.41 -3.88 9.69
C THR A 150 32.04 -3.93 9.03
N ARG A 151 32.03 -4.37 7.76
CA ARG A 151 30.82 -4.67 7.01
C ARG A 151 30.75 -6.15 6.66
N VAL A 152 29.56 -6.69 6.71
CA VAL A 152 29.27 -8.09 6.38
C VAL A 152 28.30 -8.13 5.21
N GLU A 153 28.59 -8.95 4.21
CA GLU A 153 27.70 -9.16 3.08
C GLU A 153 26.42 -9.90 3.53
N ILE A 154 25.26 -9.33 3.22
CA ILE A 154 23.95 -9.92 3.47
C ILE A 154 23.70 -10.97 2.39
N ARG A 155 23.68 -12.24 2.79
CA ARG A 155 23.34 -13.33 1.87
C ARG A 155 21.82 -13.39 1.63
N PRO A 156 21.38 -13.97 0.51
CA PRO A 156 19.96 -14.22 0.24
C PRO A 156 19.25 -14.86 1.44
N GLY A 157 18.11 -14.28 1.84
CA GLY A 157 17.25 -14.81 2.92
C GLY A 157 17.63 -14.38 4.35
N GLN A 158 18.69 -13.59 4.55
CA GLN A 158 19.04 -13.07 5.87
C GLN A 158 18.37 -11.71 6.14
N SER A 159 17.76 -11.54 7.31
CA SER A 159 17.32 -10.22 7.80
C SER A 159 18.51 -9.44 8.36
N THR A 160 18.51 -8.12 8.16
CA THR A 160 19.45 -7.22 8.84
C THR A 160 19.35 -7.32 10.36
N GLU A 161 18.16 -7.61 10.90
CA GLU A 161 17.94 -7.75 12.35
C GLU A 161 18.58 -9.04 12.87
N GLN A 162 18.41 -10.16 12.14
CA GLN A 162 19.06 -11.43 12.45
C GLN A 162 20.59 -11.29 12.45
N LEU A 163 21.13 -10.55 11.47
CA LEU A 163 22.55 -10.26 11.40
C LEU A 163 23.00 -9.37 12.57
N LYS A 164 22.26 -8.30 12.88
CA LYS A 164 22.55 -7.46 14.05
C LYS A 164 22.59 -8.28 15.34
N GLN A 165 21.60 -9.13 15.57
CA GLN A 165 21.55 -10.00 16.75
C GLN A 165 22.77 -10.93 16.81
N LYS A 166 23.02 -11.68 15.73
CA LYS A 166 24.15 -12.62 15.62
C LYS A 166 25.52 -11.99 15.91
N TYR A 167 25.75 -10.76 15.44
CA TYR A 167 27.03 -10.08 15.65
C TYR A 167 27.07 -9.28 16.96
N SER A 168 25.93 -8.88 17.53
CA SER A 168 25.87 -8.26 18.86
C SER A 168 26.26 -9.22 19.98
N GLU A 169 25.86 -10.50 19.87
CA GLU A 169 26.18 -11.56 20.84
C GLU A 169 27.67 -11.93 20.87
N LYS A 170 28.41 -11.71 19.78
CA LYS A 170 29.85 -12.01 19.68
C LYS A 170 30.78 -10.94 20.23
N THR A 171 30.25 -9.77 20.56
CA THR A 171 31.04 -8.62 21.04
C THR A 171 30.93 -8.42 22.55
N LYS A 172 30.16 -9.27 23.24
CA LYS A 172 30.15 -9.42 24.70
C LYS A 172 31.09 -10.55 25.09
#